data_AF-A0A0K3B4E9-F1
#
_entry.id   AF-A0A0K3B4E9-F1
#
_cell.length_a   1.000
_cell.length_b   1.000
_cell.length_c   1.000
_cell.angle_alpha   90.00
_cell.angle_beta   90.00
_cell.angle_gamma   90.00
#
_symmetry.space_group_name_H-M   'P 1'
#
loop_
_entity.id
_entity.type
_entity.pdbx_description
1 polymer ?
#
loop_
_entity_poly.entity_id
_entity_poly.type
_entity_poly.pdbx_seq_one_letter_code
_entity_poly.pdbx_strand_id
1 'polypeptide(L)'
;MERTARIAVFAGPTATILNTPDLITSNKARARHGLSLRPSQFDRLRPQRLAAPATVYIEAFSAHPLERDAANLYAPADGWLDTDGTFHNVQPSDDATPVYVVELHPDDGLYPLPYMARQANGSAWEETATAPFASPGAARQTFYPDARRLYEEIERFGLADHGTPVELWSIADFDFFRSPTVDETLYWLGLTVDTTVPLIGHAAQRRHQSLSADGDRNVVDGVKYIASGVALDERGEDRVGACVVVDELVYTARDVTKVDARPGGYADGLVPTAMPHVTITKYGRYVATRHGTPPTSDDEVEILARIKANLAHAPLAGFVCEGMSPFGTVDPARNAALSVAISPACQ
;
A
#
# COMPACT_ATOMS: atom_id res chain seq x y z
N MET A 1 17.88 -17.14 23.10
CA MET A 1 17.26 -16.98 21.76
C MET A 1 16.42 -15.73 21.89
N GLU A 2 16.89 -14.60 21.36
CA GLU A 2 16.08 -13.36 21.36
C GLU A 2 14.77 -13.67 20.66
N ARG A 3 13.66 -13.33 21.32
CA ARG A 3 12.33 -13.60 20.80
C ARG A 3 12.08 -12.58 19.69
N THR A 4 12.11 -13.01 18.42
CA THR A 4 11.66 -12.20 17.29
C THR A 4 10.24 -11.71 17.57
N ALA A 5 9.98 -10.42 17.29
CA ALA A 5 8.66 -9.85 17.45
C ALA A 5 7.68 -10.59 16.53
N ARG A 6 6.51 -10.98 17.03
CA ARG A 6 5.43 -11.54 16.19
C ARG A 6 4.42 -10.45 15.94
N ILE A 7 4.18 -10.12 14.67
CA ILE A 7 3.37 -8.99 14.25
C ILE A 7 2.19 -9.48 13.41
N ALA A 8 0.98 -9.17 13.86
CA ALA A 8 -0.23 -9.37 13.08
C ALA A 8 -0.50 -8.13 12.21
N VAL A 9 -0.47 -8.30 10.88
CA VAL A 9 -0.65 -7.22 9.91
C VAL A 9 -2.07 -7.26 9.36
N PHE A 10 -2.84 -6.22 9.63
CA PHE A 10 -4.21 -6.07 9.14
C PHE A 10 -4.26 -5.07 7.99
N ALA A 11 -4.53 -5.53 6.78
CA ALA A 11 -4.66 -4.67 5.62
C ALA A 11 -5.60 -5.30 4.58
N GLY A 12 -6.39 -4.50 3.89
CA GLY A 12 -7.37 -5.02 2.93
C GLY A 12 -7.50 -4.20 1.66
N PRO A 13 -8.46 -4.57 0.80
CA PRO A 13 -8.47 -4.23 -0.62
C PRO A 13 -8.63 -2.73 -0.92
N THR A 14 -9.09 -1.97 0.07
CA THR A 14 -9.29 -0.51 0.05
C THR A 14 -8.07 0.27 0.52
N ALA A 15 -7.03 -0.40 1.04
CA ALA A 15 -5.79 0.26 1.43
C ALA A 15 -5.03 0.73 0.17
N THR A 16 -4.72 2.03 0.10
CA THR A 16 -4.00 2.64 -1.03
C THR A 16 -2.69 1.92 -1.34
N ILE A 17 -1.96 1.52 -0.29
CA ILE A 17 -0.67 0.81 -0.38
C ILE A 17 -0.81 -0.61 -0.95
N LEU A 18 -1.99 -1.22 -0.88
CA LEU A 18 -2.22 -2.54 -1.47
C LEU A 18 -2.70 -2.47 -2.92
N ASN A 19 -2.85 -1.27 -3.49
CA ASN A 19 -3.28 -1.08 -4.86
C ASN A 19 -2.09 -0.79 -5.76
N THR A 20 -1.98 -1.52 -6.87
CA THR A 20 -0.91 -1.32 -7.86
C THR A 20 -1.40 -0.50 -9.06
N PRO A 21 -0.52 0.29 -9.70
CA PRO A 21 -0.79 0.88 -11.01
C PRO A 21 -1.12 -0.19 -12.06
N ASP A 22 -1.77 0.23 -13.14
CA ASP A 22 -2.16 -0.66 -14.22
C ASP A 22 -0.97 -1.46 -14.79
N LEU A 23 -1.22 -2.75 -15.01
CA LEU A 23 -0.28 -3.66 -15.66
C LEU A 23 -0.43 -3.57 -17.17
N ILE A 24 0.29 -2.61 -17.76
CA ILE A 24 0.31 -2.35 -19.19
C ILE A 24 1.29 -3.30 -19.87
N THR A 25 0.88 -3.94 -20.97
CA THR A 25 1.77 -4.79 -21.78
C THR A 25 3.02 -3.97 -22.17
N SER A 26 4.19 -4.59 -22.33
CA SER A 26 5.42 -3.90 -22.74
C SER A 26 5.54 -3.71 -24.27
N ASN A 27 6.42 -2.84 -24.72
CA ASN A 27 6.87 -2.76 -26.12
C ASN A 27 7.65 -4.00 -26.54
N LYS A 28 8.43 -4.64 -25.65
CA LYS A 28 9.03 -5.96 -25.93
C LYS A 28 7.98 -7.01 -26.27
N ALA A 29 6.86 -7.07 -25.53
CA ALA A 29 5.76 -7.97 -25.84
C ALA A 29 5.02 -7.57 -27.12
N ARG A 30 4.79 -6.27 -27.34
CA ARG A 30 4.15 -5.77 -28.56
C ARG A 30 4.95 -6.14 -29.81
N ALA A 31 6.25 -5.87 -29.80
CA ALA A 31 7.15 -6.21 -30.90
C ALA A 31 7.13 -7.72 -31.20
N ARG A 32 7.26 -8.56 -30.15
CA ARG A 32 7.23 -10.02 -30.28
C ARG A 32 5.92 -10.55 -30.88
N HIS A 33 4.82 -9.84 -30.68
CA HIS A 33 3.48 -10.30 -31.05
C HIS A 33 2.81 -9.46 -32.14
N GLY A 34 3.56 -8.60 -32.84
CA GLY A 34 3.04 -7.80 -33.95
C GLY A 34 1.99 -6.76 -33.56
N LEU A 35 2.05 -6.23 -32.35
CA LEU A 35 1.14 -5.18 -31.85
C LEU A 35 1.77 -3.79 -32.00
N SER A 36 0.93 -2.76 -32.12
CA SER A 36 1.37 -1.37 -32.21
C SER A 36 2.17 -0.94 -30.99
N LEU A 37 3.39 -0.44 -31.23
CA LEU A 37 4.29 0.07 -30.19
C LEU A 37 3.75 1.35 -29.55
N ARG A 38 4.06 1.54 -28.27
CA ARG A 38 3.76 2.78 -27.53
C ARG A 38 4.92 3.79 -27.67
N PRO A 39 4.63 5.10 -27.60
CA PRO A 39 5.64 6.15 -27.62
C PRO A 39 6.34 6.24 -26.25
N SER A 40 7.12 5.23 -25.90
CA SER A 40 7.89 5.15 -24.66
C SER A 40 9.33 4.80 -24.97
N GLN A 41 10.27 5.54 -24.38
CA GLN A 41 11.69 5.26 -24.50
C GLN A 41 12.07 3.90 -23.87
N PHE A 42 11.43 3.54 -22.76
CA PHE A 42 11.72 2.33 -22.01
C PHE A 42 10.45 1.58 -21.63
N ASP A 43 10.56 0.26 -21.53
CA ASP A 43 9.54 -0.58 -20.93
C ASP A 43 9.50 -0.37 -19.41
N ARG A 44 8.28 -0.29 -18.86
CA ARG A 44 8.11 -0.28 -17.41
C ARG A 44 8.39 -1.69 -16.87
N LEU A 45 9.20 -1.74 -15.82
CA LEU A 45 9.49 -2.97 -15.11
C LEU A 45 8.44 -3.22 -14.03
N ARG A 46 8.12 -4.49 -13.81
CA ARG A 46 7.17 -4.98 -12.81
C ARG A 46 7.81 -6.11 -12.02
N PRO A 47 7.63 -6.17 -10.69
CA PRO A 47 8.06 -7.30 -9.88
C PRO A 47 7.43 -8.61 -10.36
N GLN A 48 8.25 -9.50 -10.92
CA GLN A 48 7.82 -10.79 -11.48
C GLN A 48 8.81 -11.88 -11.09
N ARG A 49 8.34 -13.13 -11.05
CA ARG A 49 9.18 -14.29 -10.73
C ARG A 49 9.77 -14.90 -12.01
N LEU A 50 10.94 -15.51 -11.88
CA LEU A 50 11.46 -16.40 -12.91
C LEU A 50 10.74 -17.75 -12.84
N ALA A 51 10.57 -18.38 -14.01
CA ALA A 51 9.98 -19.72 -14.11
C ALA A 51 11.06 -20.83 -14.22
N ALA A 52 12.31 -20.43 -14.48
CA ALA A 52 13.48 -21.28 -14.55
C ALA A 52 14.73 -20.43 -14.26
N PRO A 53 15.85 -21.05 -13.85
CA PRO A 53 17.11 -20.34 -13.68
C PRO A 53 17.56 -19.66 -14.98
N ALA A 54 18.23 -18.52 -14.86
CA ALA A 54 18.74 -17.77 -16.00
C ALA A 54 20.11 -17.16 -15.68
N THR A 55 21.09 -17.39 -16.56
CA THR A 55 22.35 -16.65 -16.52
C THR A 55 22.14 -15.27 -17.12
N VAL A 56 22.53 -14.24 -16.37
CA VAL A 56 22.52 -12.84 -16.81
C VAL A 56 23.95 -12.32 -16.75
N TYR A 57 24.32 -11.58 -17.78
CA TYR A 57 25.56 -10.85 -17.86
C TYR A 57 25.27 -9.37 -17.57
N ILE A 58 25.83 -8.87 -16.48
CA ILE A 58 25.68 -7.48 -16.04
C ILE A 58 26.91 -6.72 -16.49
N GLU A 59 26.74 -5.64 -17.25
CA GLU A 59 27.86 -4.79 -17.66
C GLU A 59 28.62 -4.27 -16.42
N ALA A 60 29.94 -4.44 -16.40
CA ALA A 60 30.73 -3.96 -15.28
C ALA A 60 30.67 -2.42 -15.21
N PHE A 61 30.67 -1.88 -13.98
CA PHE A 61 30.62 -0.44 -13.73
C PHE A 61 29.33 0.25 -14.21
N SER A 62 28.21 -0.47 -14.18
CA SER A 62 26.90 0.03 -14.62
C SER A 62 25.97 0.44 -13.47
N ALA A 63 26.34 0.21 -12.21
CA ALA A 63 25.50 0.52 -11.06
C ALA A 63 25.55 2.02 -10.71
N HIS A 64 26.70 2.67 -10.92
CA HIS A 64 26.84 4.12 -10.76
C HIS A 64 27.69 4.71 -11.91
N PRO A 65 27.30 5.86 -12.52
CA PRO A 65 27.97 6.40 -13.70
C PRO A 65 29.48 6.67 -13.56
N LEU A 66 29.96 6.89 -12.33
CA LEU A 66 31.37 7.18 -12.02
C LEU A 66 32.18 5.94 -11.60
N GLU A 67 31.61 4.73 -11.63
CA GLU A 67 32.37 3.52 -11.28
C GLU A 67 33.59 3.33 -12.19
N ARG A 68 33.48 3.72 -13.47
CA ARG A 68 34.56 3.60 -14.46
C ARG A 68 35.76 4.47 -14.14
N ASP A 69 35.54 5.67 -13.61
CA ASP A 69 36.62 6.59 -13.23
C ASP A 69 37.45 6.03 -12.08
N ALA A 70 36.85 5.16 -11.26
CA ALA A 70 37.47 4.48 -10.13
C ALA A 70 37.66 2.98 -10.39
N ALA A 71 37.70 2.54 -11.66
CA ALA A 71 37.78 1.12 -12.02
C ALA A 71 38.97 0.40 -11.35
N ASN A 72 40.06 1.11 -11.06
CA ASN A 72 41.23 0.61 -10.35
C ASN A 72 40.97 0.20 -8.88
N LEU A 73 39.83 0.57 -8.31
CA LEU A 73 39.42 0.19 -6.95
C LEU A 73 38.58 -1.11 -6.92
N TYR A 74 38.09 -1.56 -8.06
CA TYR A 74 37.23 -2.74 -8.15
C TYR A 74 38.04 -4.00 -8.45
N ALA A 75 37.50 -5.15 -8.05
CA ALA A 75 38.01 -6.44 -8.52
C ALA A 75 37.79 -6.57 -10.05
N PRO A 76 38.56 -7.44 -10.73
CA PRO A 76 38.32 -7.75 -12.14
C PRO A 76 36.88 -8.25 -12.38
N ALA A 77 36.36 -7.97 -13.59
CA ALA A 77 35.12 -8.55 -14.07
C ALA A 77 35.25 -10.09 -14.23
N ASP A 78 34.11 -10.80 -14.22
CA ASP A 78 34.08 -12.27 -14.33
C ASP A 78 34.37 -12.75 -15.76
N GLY A 79 34.13 -11.90 -16.75
CA GLY A 79 34.46 -12.17 -18.15
C GLY A 79 34.09 -11.01 -19.08
N TRP A 80 33.95 -11.34 -20.36
CA TRP A 80 33.65 -10.36 -21.42
C TRP A 80 32.59 -10.88 -22.37
N LEU A 81 31.74 -9.98 -22.87
CA LEU A 81 30.89 -10.21 -24.04
C LEU A 81 31.54 -9.58 -25.27
N ASP A 82 31.64 -10.33 -26.36
CA ASP A 82 32.00 -9.76 -27.67
C ASP A 82 30.80 -9.00 -28.30
N THR A 83 31.02 -8.42 -29.47
CA THR A 83 30.01 -7.64 -30.21
C THR A 83 28.82 -8.47 -30.68
N ASP A 84 28.96 -9.80 -30.77
CA ASP A 84 27.88 -10.74 -31.08
C ASP A 84 27.13 -11.20 -29.81
N GLY A 85 27.60 -10.79 -28.63
CA GLY A 85 27.03 -11.16 -27.33
C GLY A 85 27.47 -12.54 -26.82
N THR A 86 28.55 -13.10 -27.37
CA THR A 86 29.14 -14.36 -26.90
C THR A 86 30.03 -14.10 -25.70
N PHE A 87 29.92 -14.96 -24.69
CA PHE A 87 30.72 -14.86 -23.46
C PHE A 87 32.10 -15.50 -23.59
N HIS A 88 33.12 -14.81 -23.06
CA HIS A 88 34.51 -15.23 -23.05
C HIS A 88 35.14 -15.02 -21.67
N ASN A 89 35.93 -15.99 -21.20
CA ASN A 89 36.68 -15.92 -19.93
C ASN A 89 38.00 -15.13 -20.04
N VAL A 90 38.37 -14.71 -21.25
CA VAL A 90 39.55 -13.88 -21.54
C VAL A 90 39.08 -12.84 -22.54
N GLN A 91 39.53 -11.60 -22.39
CA GLN A 91 39.14 -10.50 -23.26
C GLN A 91 39.43 -10.85 -24.74
N PRO A 92 38.40 -10.99 -25.60
CA PRO A 92 38.59 -11.39 -26.98
C PRO A 92 39.06 -10.22 -27.87
N SER A 93 38.74 -8.99 -27.48
CA SER A 93 39.04 -7.76 -28.23
C SER A 93 38.90 -6.51 -27.34
N ASP A 94 39.44 -5.37 -27.81
CA ASP A 94 39.40 -4.09 -27.08
C ASP A 94 37.98 -3.51 -26.95
N ASP A 95 37.06 -3.87 -27.85
CA ASP A 95 35.66 -3.46 -27.86
C ASP A 95 34.73 -4.41 -27.08
N ALA A 96 35.27 -5.50 -26.52
CA ALA A 96 34.50 -6.43 -25.71
C ALA A 96 34.02 -5.76 -24.41
N THR A 97 32.76 -6.01 -24.04
CA THR A 97 32.14 -5.44 -22.85
C THR A 97 32.51 -6.29 -21.63
N PRO A 98 33.19 -5.74 -20.59
CA PRO A 98 33.42 -6.47 -19.35
C PRO A 98 32.11 -6.71 -18.61
N VAL A 99 31.91 -7.91 -18.07
CA VAL A 99 30.66 -8.30 -17.41
C VAL A 99 30.88 -9.06 -16.10
N TYR A 100 29.95 -8.86 -15.16
CA TYR A 100 29.73 -9.75 -14.02
C TYR A 100 28.72 -10.83 -14.41
N VAL A 101 28.98 -12.07 -14.00
CA VAL A 101 28.14 -13.23 -14.33
C VAL A 101 27.29 -13.57 -13.11
N VAL A 102 25.97 -13.61 -13.28
CA VAL A 102 25.06 -14.05 -12.23
C VAL A 102 24.11 -15.12 -12.75
N GLU A 103 23.90 -16.17 -11.97
CA GLU A 103 22.77 -17.09 -12.18
C GLU A 103 21.63 -16.65 -11.26
N LEU A 104 20.49 -16.29 -11.85
CA LEU A 104 19.28 -15.95 -11.13
C LEU A 104 18.39 -17.18 -11.02
N HIS A 105 17.91 -17.50 -9.82
CA HIS A 105 17.02 -18.63 -9.56
C HIS A 105 15.57 -18.19 -9.32
N PRO A 106 14.56 -19.04 -9.61
CA PRO A 106 13.17 -18.79 -9.24
C PRO A 106 12.96 -18.53 -7.74
N ASP A 107 13.76 -19.19 -6.90
CA ASP A 107 13.67 -19.11 -5.44
C ASP A 107 14.26 -17.81 -4.87
N ASP A 108 15.00 -17.04 -5.67
CA ASP A 108 15.53 -15.73 -5.27
C ASP A 108 14.43 -14.65 -5.16
N GLY A 109 13.19 -14.98 -5.53
CA GLY A 109 12.03 -14.12 -5.35
C GLY A 109 11.67 -13.30 -6.59
N LEU A 110 11.54 -11.99 -6.42
CA LEU A 110 11.04 -11.08 -7.45
C LEU A 110 12.16 -10.35 -8.18
N TYR A 111 11.98 -10.16 -9.48
CA TYR A 111 12.84 -9.36 -10.33
C TYR A 111 12.04 -8.29 -11.07
N PRO A 112 12.62 -7.11 -11.33
CA PRO A 112 11.98 -6.09 -12.13
C PRO A 112 12.06 -6.48 -13.61
N LEU A 113 10.95 -6.95 -14.18
CA LEU A 113 10.90 -7.44 -15.56
C LEU A 113 9.82 -6.73 -16.38
N PRO A 114 9.99 -6.55 -17.71
CA PRO A 114 8.93 -6.04 -18.57
C PRO A 114 7.66 -6.89 -18.47
N TYR A 115 6.48 -6.26 -18.46
CA TYR A 115 5.21 -7.00 -18.36
C TYR A 115 4.83 -7.62 -19.71
N MET A 116 5.02 -8.93 -19.84
CA MET A 116 4.86 -9.63 -21.12
C MET A 116 3.44 -10.11 -21.43
N ALA A 117 2.54 -10.08 -20.44
CA ALA A 117 1.19 -10.63 -20.59
C ALA A 117 0.31 -9.78 -21.52
N ARG A 118 -0.67 -10.45 -22.13
CA ARG A 118 -1.65 -9.90 -23.08
C ARG A 118 -3.07 -10.32 -22.67
N GLN A 119 -4.08 -9.73 -23.29
CA GLN A 119 -5.46 -10.18 -23.15
C GLN A 119 -5.66 -11.56 -23.79
N ALA A 120 -6.72 -12.28 -23.40
CA ALA A 120 -7.01 -13.62 -23.92
C ALA A 120 -7.25 -13.64 -25.45
N ASN A 121 -7.76 -12.55 -26.02
CA ASN A 121 -7.93 -12.37 -27.46
C ASN A 121 -6.62 -11.99 -28.20
N GLY A 122 -5.49 -11.92 -27.49
CA GLY A 122 -4.18 -11.56 -28.03
C GLY A 122 -3.88 -10.06 -28.10
N SER A 123 -4.83 -9.17 -27.79
CA SER A 123 -4.60 -7.73 -27.72
C SER A 123 -3.74 -7.34 -26.51
N ALA A 124 -3.17 -6.14 -26.55
CA ALA A 124 -2.43 -5.62 -25.41
C ALA A 124 -3.37 -5.23 -24.25
N TRP A 125 -2.84 -5.30 -23.03
CA TRP A 125 -3.40 -4.58 -21.91
C TRP A 125 -3.00 -3.10 -22.02
N GLU A 126 -4.00 -2.22 -22.07
CA GLU A 126 -3.85 -0.77 -22.08
C GLU A 126 -4.31 -0.11 -20.77
N GLU A 127 -5.02 -0.87 -19.92
CA GLU A 127 -5.50 -0.49 -18.59
C GLU A 127 -5.81 -1.76 -17.77
N THR A 128 -6.45 -1.59 -16.61
CA THR A 128 -6.91 -2.70 -15.77
C THR A 128 -8.02 -3.54 -16.43
N ALA A 129 -8.91 -2.91 -17.18
CA ALA A 129 -10.03 -3.53 -17.89
C ALA A 129 -9.65 -3.97 -19.31
N THR A 130 -10.40 -4.92 -19.89
CA THR A 130 -10.16 -5.37 -21.27
C THR A 130 -10.46 -4.29 -22.31
N ALA A 131 -11.31 -3.33 -21.95
CA ALA A 131 -11.67 -2.16 -22.74
C ALA A 131 -12.27 -1.07 -21.83
N PRO A 132 -12.36 0.19 -22.29
CA PRO A 132 -13.00 1.27 -21.54
C PRO A 132 -14.44 0.89 -21.17
N PHE A 133 -14.79 1.11 -19.90
CA PHE A 133 -16.13 0.82 -19.35
C PHE A 133 -16.55 -0.66 -19.38
N ALA A 134 -15.61 -1.60 -19.50
CA ALA A 134 -15.93 -3.02 -19.43
C ALA A 134 -16.60 -3.40 -18.09
N SER A 135 -17.41 -4.46 -18.11
CA SER A 135 -18.07 -4.96 -16.91
C SER A 135 -17.06 -5.34 -15.82
N PRO A 136 -17.44 -5.38 -14.53
CA PRO A 136 -16.52 -5.79 -13.46
C PRO A 136 -15.86 -7.15 -13.69
N GLY A 137 -16.57 -8.12 -14.29
CA GLY A 137 -16.01 -9.43 -14.64
C GLY A 137 -14.99 -9.43 -15.78
N ALA A 138 -14.86 -8.31 -16.49
CA ALA A 138 -13.89 -8.08 -17.55
C ALA A 138 -12.80 -7.08 -17.13
N ALA A 139 -12.59 -6.91 -15.82
CA ALA A 139 -11.52 -6.12 -15.24
C ALA A 139 -10.64 -6.98 -14.34
N ARG A 140 -9.34 -6.68 -14.33
CA ARG A 140 -8.39 -7.33 -13.42
C ARG A 140 -8.52 -6.76 -12.01
N GLN A 141 -8.20 -7.60 -11.05
CA GLN A 141 -8.07 -7.21 -9.67
C GLN A 141 -6.78 -6.40 -9.48
N THR A 142 -6.87 -5.15 -8.99
CA THR A 142 -5.70 -4.24 -8.85
C THR A 142 -5.13 -4.16 -7.45
N PHE A 143 -5.84 -4.70 -6.46
CA PHE A 143 -5.39 -4.80 -5.07
C PHE A 143 -4.86 -6.20 -4.71
N TYR A 144 -3.88 -6.24 -3.80
CA TYR A 144 -3.37 -7.47 -3.22
C TYR A 144 -4.42 -8.16 -2.32
N PRO A 145 -4.38 -9.51 -2.23
CA PRO A 145 -5.27 -10.24 -1.34
C PRO A 145 -4.98 -9.96 0.14
N ASP A 146 -3.72 -9.74 0.49
CA ASP A 146 -3.20 -9.39 1.81
C ASP A 146 -1.89 -8.58 1.64
N ALA A 147 -1.23 -8.19 2.75
CA ALA A 147 0.00 -7.42 2.69
C ALA A 147 1.28 -8.24 2.44
N ARG A 148 1.22 -9.58 2.31
CA ARG A 148 2.42 -10.41 2.15
C ARG A 148 3.24 -10.02 0.93
N ARG A 149 2.54 -9.78 -0.20
CA ARG A 149 3.19 -9.38 -1.45
C ARG A 149 3.82 -7.99 -1.35
N LEU A 150 3.19 -7.06 -0.63
CA LEU A 150 3.75 -5.74 -0.38
C LEU A 150 5.08 -5.86 0.39
N TYR A 151 5.09 -6.62 1.48
CA TYR A 151 6.30 -6.79 2.28
C TYR A 151 7.42 -7.46 1.47
N GLU A 152 7.09 -8.47 0.65
CA GLU A 152 8.08 -9.13 -0.23
C GLU A 152 8.70 -8.13 -1.21
N GLU A 153 7.90 -7.22 -1.77
CA GLU A 153 8.39 -6.17 -2.66
C GLU A 153 9.23 -5.11 -1.93
N ILE A 154 8.86 -4.74 -0.70
CA ILE A 154 9.63 -3.80 0.13
C ILE A 154 11.02 -4.34 0.43
N GLU A 155 11.15 -5.58 0.88
CA GLU A 155 12.48 -6.16 1.13
C GLU A 155 13.29 -6.36 -0.15
N ARG A 156 12.61 -6.79 -1.22
CA ARG A 156 13.31 -7.15 -2.45
C ARG A 156 13.87 -5.95 -3.21
N PHE A 157 13.23 -4.78 -3.09
CA PHE A 157 13.58 -3.59 -3.88
C PHE A 157 13.91 -2.37 -3.03
N GLY A 158 13.53 -2.34 -1.76
CA GLY A 158 13.82 -1.26 -0.84
C GLY A 158 15.28 -1.31 -0.37
N LEU A 159 15.92 -0.15 -0.35
CA LEU A 159 17.20 0.06 0.32
C LEU A 159 16.96 0.90 1.57
N ALA A 160 17.65 0.55 2.66
CA ALA A 160 17.77 1.43 3.81
C ALA A 160 18.75 2.58 3.52
N ASP A 161 18.83 3.54 4.44
CA ASP A 161 19.51 4.83 4.26
C ASP A 161 21.02 4.73 3.94
N HIS A 162 21.64 3.56 4.16
CA HIS A 162 23.06 3.29 3.87
C HIS A 162 23.27 2.23 2.76
N GLY A 163 22.24 1.99 1.94
CA GLY A 163 22.30 1.01 0.85
C GLY A 163 22.26 -0.45 1.31
N THR A 164 22.02 -0.70 2.60
CA THR A 164 21.77 -2.05 3.11
C THR A 164 20.36 -2.50 2.73
N PRO A 165 20.10 -3.81 2.64
CA PRO A 165 18.75 -4.32 2.43
C PRO A 165 17.78 -3.88 3.52
N VAL A 166 16.50 -3.75 3.17
CA VAL A 166 15.43 -3.72 4.16
C VAL A 166 15.15 -5.16 4.58
N GLU A 167 15.25 -5.45 5.89
CA GLU A 167 15.15 -6.80 6.44
C GLU A 167 14.04 -6.92 7.51
N LEU A 168 12.79 -6.75 7.09
CA LEU A 168 11.60 -6.91 7.93
C LEU A 168 11.49 -8.32 8.53
N TRP A 169 11.68 -9.38 7.73
CA TRP A 169 11.57 -10.77 8.19
C TRP A 169 12.75 -11.22 9.05
N SER A 170 13.89 -10.51 9.00
CA SER A 170 15.00 -10.76 9.93
C SER A 170 14.69 -10.26 11.35
N ILE A 171 13.79 -9.28 11.50
CA ILE A 171 13.50 -8.63 12.79
C ILE A 171 12.12 -8.97 13.36
N ALA A 172 11.21 -9.54 12.56
CA ALA A 172 9.88 -9.95 13.00
C ALA A 172 9.28 -11.09 12.17
N ASP A 173 8.43 -11.89 12.80
CA ASP A 173 7.55 -12.86 12.16
C ASP A 173 6.18 -12.21 11.87
N PHE A 174 5.63 -12.43 10.68
CA PHE A 174 4.38 -11.78 10.26
C PHE A 174 3.23 -12.78 10.00
N ASP A 175 2.07 -12.46 10.58
CA ASP A 175 0.79 -13.09 10.25
C ASP A 175 -0.10 -12.06 9.54
N PHE A 176 -0.62 -12.38 8.35
CA PHE A 176 -1.34 -11.43 7.49
C PHE A 176 -2.86 -11.66 7.49
N PHE A 177 -3.62 -10.61 7.76
CA PHE A 177 -5.08 -10.62 7.86
C PHE A 177 -5.71 -9.55 6.98
N ARG A 178 -6.89 -9.84 6.41
CA ARG A 178 -7.64 -8.87 5.61
C ARG A 178 -8.48 -7.96 6.52
N SER A 179 -8.39 -6.65 6.31
CA SER A 179 -9.16 -5.65 7.07
C SER A 179 -9.63 -4.49 6.18
N PRO A 180 -10.88 -3.98 6.31
CA PRO A 180 -11.43 -2.97 5.41
C PRO A 180 -10.77 -1.58 5.51
N THR A 181 -10.57 -0.98 6.68
CA THR A 181 -10.08 0.42 6.78
C THR A 181 -9.23 0.63 8.04
N VAL A 182 -8.09 1.33 7.94
CA VAL A 182 -7.07 1.37 9.00
C VAL A 182 -7.39 2.34 10.13
N ASP A 183 -7.94 3.51 9.81
CA ASP A 183 -8.22 4.62 10.73
C ASP A 183 -9.31 4.25 11.75
N GLU A 184 -10.42 3.69 11.27
CA GLU A 184 -11.53 3.29 12.13
C GLU A 184 -11.27 1.95 12.85
N THR A 185 -10.60 1.02 12.17
CA THR A 185 -10.26 -0.28 12.77
C THR A 185 -9.25 -0.12 13.90
N LEU A 186 -8.26 0.76 13.77
CA LEU A 186 -7.26 0.93 14.83
C LEU A 186 -7.87 1.56 16.08
N TYR A 187 -8.67 2.61 15.94
CA TYR A 187 -9.36 3.21 17.09
C TYR A 187 -10.34 2.22 17.73
N TRP A 188 -11.11 1.48 16.93
CA TRP A 188 -12.01 0.45 17.44
C TRP A 188 -11.26 -0.67 18.17
N LEU A 189 -10.16 -1.19 17.61
CA LEU A 189 -9.33 -2.20 18.26
C LEU A 189 -8.74 -1.68 19.57
N GLY A 190 -8.24 -0.43 19.58
CA GLY A 190 -7.70 0.20 20.78
C GLY A 190 -8.73 0.40 21.90
N LEU A 191 -10.02 0.52 21.57
CA LEU A 191 -11.10 0.63 22.56
C LEU A 191 -11.70 -0.71 22.99
N THR A 192 -11.70 -1.71 22.12
CA THR A 192 -12.48 -2.95 22.32
C THR A 192 -11.63 -4.19 22.59
N VAL A 193 -10.37 -4.17 22.18
CA VAL A 193 -9.43 -5.25 22.44
C VAL A 193 -8.62 -4.87 23.67
N ASP A 194 -8.84 -5.60 24.77
CA ASP A 194 -7.99 -5.54 25.95
C ASP A 194 -6.66 -6.24 25.64
N THR A 195 -5.74 -5.48 25.03
CA THR A 195 -4.43 -5.95 24.58
C THR A 195 -3.31 -5.25 25.33
N THR A 196 -2.29 -6.02 25.68
CA THR A 196 -1.03 -5.50 26.26
C THR A 196 0.07 -5.38 25.22
N VAL A 197 -0.17 -5.77 23.96
CA VAL A 197 0.78 -5.61 22.84
C VAL A 197 0.47 -4.36 22.01
N PRO A 198 1.50 -3.67 21.46
CA PRO A 198 1.31 -2.44 20.71
C PRO A 198 0.40 -2.60 19.48
N LEU A 199 -0.49 -1.64 19.25
CA LEU A 199 -1.33 -1.54 18.06
C LEU A 199 -0.90 -0.36 17.20
N ILE A 200 -0.42 -0.63 15.98
CA ILE A 200 0.09 0.41 15.08
C ILE A 200 -0.70 0.44 13.77
N GLY A 201 -1.15 1.62 13.37
CA GLY A 201 -1.77 1.86 12.06
C GLY A 201 -0.87 2.64 11.10
N HIS A 202 -1.02 2.34 9.81
CA HIS A 202 -0.33 3.01 8.72
C HIS A 202 -1.29 3.48 7.65
N ALA A 203 -1.01 4.64 7.07
CA ALA A 203 -1.72 5.13 5.89
C ALA A 203 -0.74 5.38 4.74
N ALA A 204 -1.26 5.40 3.52
CA ALA A 204 -0.53 5.84 2.35
C ALA A 204 -1.43 6.73 1.50
N GLN A 205 -0.91 7.86 1.03
CA GLN A 205 -1.62 8.75 0.11
C GLN A 205 -1.41 8.32 -1.34
N ARG A 206 -0.26 7.72 -1.64
CA ARG A 206 0.09 7.23 -2.97
C ARG A 206 0.08 5.70 -3.03
N ARG A 207 -0.26 5.18 -4.21
CA ARG A 207 -0.27 3.75 -4.48
C ARG A 207 1.13 3.17 -4.43
N HIS A 208 1.25 1.91 -4.05
CA HIS A 208 2.51 1.19 -4.15
C HIS A 208 3.05 1.22 -5.59
N GLN A 209 4.36 1.25 -5.78
CA GLN A 209 5.04 1.39 -7.08
C GLN A 209 4.72 2.67 -7.88
N SER A 210 4.00 3.64 -7.29
CA SER A 210 3.87 4.96 -7.89
C SER A 210 5.09 5.83 -7.57
N LEU A 211 5.29 6.90 -8.34
CA LEU A 211 6.40 7.82 -8.10
C LEU A 211 6.31 8.41 -6.69
N SER A 212 7.37 8.26 -5.91
CA SER A 212 7.48 8.77 -4.53
C SER A 212 6.34 8.27 -3.63
N ALA A 213 6.00 6.98 -3.75
CA ALA A 213 5.06 6.32 -2.84
C ALA A 213 5.54 6.43 -1.38
N ASP A 214 4.64 6.83 -0.49
CA ASP A 214 4.91 7.07 0.94
C ASP A 214 4.67 5.82 1.81
N GLY A 215 3.87 4.87 1.31
CA GLY A 215 3.43 3.71 2.07
C GLY A 215 4.57 2.79 2.53
N ASP A 216 5.55 2.51 1.67
CA ASP A 216 6.62 1.54 1.95
C ASP A 216 7.43 1.97 3.18
N ARG A 217 7.81 3.26 3.25
CA ARG A 217 8.54 3.81 4.39
C ARG A 217 7.69 3.77 5.67
N ASN A 218 6.42 4.15 5.60
CA ASN A 218 5.51 4.10 6.75
C ASN A 218 5.41 2.69 7.34
N VAL A 219 5.36 1.64 6.50
CA VAL A 219 5.36 0.24 6.94
C VAL A 219 6.70 -0.13 7.61
N VAL A 220 7.82 0.20 6.98
CA VAL A 220 9.16 -0.08 7.52
C VAL A 220 9.35 0.57 8.90
N ASP A 221 8.95 1.83 9.05
CA ASP A 221 9.09 2.56 10.31
C ASP A 221 8.16 2.00 11.39
N GLY A 222 6.96 1.56 11.02
CA GLY A 222 6.05 0.83 11.90
C GLY A 222 6.64 -0.46 12.46
N VAL A 223 7.17 -1.30 11.59
CA VAL A 223 7.82 -2.56 12.00
C VAL A 223 9.01 -2.28 12.90
N LYS A 224 9.86 -1.31 12.54
CA LYS A 224 11.00 -0.89 13.38
C LYS A 224 10.53 -0.39 14.75
N TYR A 225 9.47 0.41 14.80
CA TYR A 225 8.89 0.90 16.04
C TYR A 225 8.46 -0.24 16.96
N ILE A 226 7.71 -1.21 16.42
CA ILE A 226 7.28 -2.41 17.19
C ILE A 226 8.49 -3.24 17.63
N ALA A 227 9.39 -3.56 16.70
CA ALA A 227 10.54 -4.42 16.96
C ALA A 227 11.54 -3.80 17.96
N SER A 228 11.63 -2.47 18.03
CA SER A 228 12.50 -1.78 18.97
C SER A 228 12.10 -1.96 20.44
N GLY A 229 10.85 -2.32 20.72
CA GLY A 229 10.31 -2.39 22.09
C GLY A 229 10.19 -1.03 22.77
N VAL A 230 10.40 0.10 22.08
CA VAL A 230 10.36 1.45 22.68
C VAL A 230 8.99 1.79 23.30
N ALA A 231 7.92 1.23 22.75
CA ALA A 231 6.55 1.37 23.25
C ALA A 231 6.25 0.53 24.50
N LEU A 232 7.18 -0.34 24.92
CA LEU A 232 6.97 -1.25 26.04
C LEU A 232 7.50 -0.68 27.35
N ASP A 233 6.86 -1.05 28.45
CA ASP A 233 7.35 -0.82 29.82
C ASP A 233 8.29 -1.93 30.31
N GLU A 234 8.66 -1.89 31.60
CA GLU A 234 9.53 -2.89 32.23
C GLU A 234 8.92 -4.32 32.27
N ARG A 235 7.60 -4.44 32.10
CA ARG A 235 6.87 -5.72 32.05
C ARG A 235 6.71 -6.23 30.63
N GLY A 236 7.12 -5.44 29.63
CA GLY A 236 6.93 -5.74 28.22
C GLY A 236 5.50 -5.45 27.75
N GLU A 237 4.77 -4.60 28.45
CA GLU A 237 3.40 -4.19 28.13
C GLU A 237 3.41 -2.82 27.45
N ASP A 238 2.51 -2.61 26.49
CA ASP A 238 2.33 -1.31 25.83
C ASP A 238 2.00 -0.21 26.84
N ARG A 239 2.80 0.86 26.86
CA ARG A 239 2.62 2.03 27.74
C ARG A 239 2.16 3.28 27.00
N VAL A 240 2.07 3.23 25.67
CA VAL A 240 1.72 4.37 24.83
C VAL A 240 0.26 4.27 24.39
N GLY A 241 -0.22 3.05 24.14
CA GLY A 241 -1.53 2.79 23.55
C GLY A 241 -1.45 2.78 22.02
N ALA A 242 -2.61 2.66 21.37
CA ALA A 242 -2.66 2.61 19.91
C ALA A 242 -2.04 3.86 19.27
N CYS A 243 -1.19 3.65 18.25
CA CYS A 243 -0.46 4.71 17.57
C CYS A 243 -0.63 4.66 16.05
N VAL A 244 -0.49 5.82 15.41
CA VAL A 244 -0.37 5.94 13.95
C VAL A 244 1.05 6.37 13.63
N VAL A 245 1.74 5.58 12.79
CA VAL A 245 3.10 5.90 12.32
C VAL A 245 3.03 6.24 10.84
N VAL A 246 3.26 7.50 10.54
CA VAL A 246 3.21 8.08 9.19
C VAL A 246 4.19 9.23 9.10
N ASP A 247 4.85 9.39 7.95
CA ASP A 247 5.76 10.52 7.69
C ASP A 247 6.89 10.62 8.73
N GLU A 248 7.41 9.45 9.15
CA GLU A 248 8.45 9.30 10.18
C GLU A 248 8.06 9.86 11.57
N LEU A 249 6.77 10.14 11.78
CA LEU A 249 6.22 10.62 13.04
C LEU A 249 5.33 9.56 13.69
N VAL A 250 5.30 9.58 15.02
CA VAL A 250 4.46 8.69 15.84
C VAL A 250 3.41 9.54 16.53
N TYR A 251 2.13 9.28 16.23
CA TYR A 251 1.00 9.93 16.86
C TYR A 251 0.23 8.95 17.73
N THR A 252 -0.33 9.41 18.85
CA THR A 252 -1.34 8.64 19.59
C THR A 252 -2.62 8.60 18.75
N ALA A 253 -3.23 7.42 18.61
CA ALA A 253 -4.47 7.26 17.85
C ALA A 253 -5.63 8.08 18.46
N ARG A 254 -5.53 8.42 19.76
CA ARG A 254 -6.49 9.27 20.45
C ARG A 254 -6.44 10.71 19.98
N ASP A 255 -5.29 11.24 19.61
CA ASP A 255 -5.12 12.68 19.39
C ASP A 255 -4.93 13.03 17.91
N VAL A 256 -4.74 12.03 17.04
CA VAL A 256 -4.51 12.23 15.61
C VAL A 256 -5.82 12.35 14.81
N THR A 257 -5.86 13.29 13.86
CA THR A 257 -6.94 13.41 12.88
C THR A 257 -6.36 13.69 11.50
N LYS A 258 -6.97 13.09 10.47
CA LYS A 258 -6.65 13.41 9.07
C LYS A 258 -7.24 14.77 8.70
N VAL A 259 -6.39 15.72 8.37
CA VAL A 259 -6.76 17.11 8.03
C VAL A 259 -6.57 17.46 6.55
N ASP A 260 -5.76 16.69 5.81
CA ASP A 260 -5.55 16.87 4.36
C ASP A 260 -5.38 15.50 3.65
N ALA A 261 -5.64 15.48 2.34
CA ALA A 261 -5.38 14.36 1.43
C ALA A 261 -3.94 14.39 0.84
N ARG A 262 -3.04 15.20 1.40
CA ARG A 262 -1.63 15.31 1.01
C ARG A 262 -0.71 14.63 2.04
N PRO A 263 0.53 14.23 1.66
CA PRO A 263 1.54 13.84 2.64
C PRO A 263 1.72 14.92 3.72
N GLY A 264 1.87 14.51 4.99
CA GLY A 264 1.87 15.41 6.15
C GLY A 264 0.49 15.88 6.62
N GLY A 265 -0.60 15.37 6.04
CA GLY A 265 -1.98 15.78 6.33
C GLY A 265 -2.59 15.24 7.64
N TYR A 266 -1.78 14.99 8.68
CA TYR A 266 -2.24 14.57 10.00
C TYR A 266 -1.84 15.62 11.05
N ALA A 267 -2.76 15.93 11.98
CA ALA A 267 -2.54 16.90 13.03
C ALA A 267 -3.17 16.46 14.35
N ASP A 268 -2.65 17.01 15.46
CA ASP A 268 -3.23 16.87 16.79
C ASP A 268 -4.58 17.60 16.84
N GLY A 269 -5.66 16.90 17.15
CA GLY A 269 -7.02 17.41 16.95
C GLY A 269 -8.06 17.07 18.03
N LEU A 270 -7.80 16.13 18.93
CA LEU A 270 -8.77 15.72 19.95
C LEU A 270 -8.37 16.23 21.35
N VAL A 271 -9.35 16.75 22.09
CA VAL A 271 -9.13 17.32 23.44
C VAL A 271 -9.20 16.19 24.47
N PRO A 272 -8.16 15.93 25.27
CA PRO A 272 -8.09 14.77 26.18
C PRO A 272 -9.16 14.72 27.29
N THR A 273 -9.89 15.80 27.53
CA THR A 273 -10.96 15.87 28.54
C THR A 273 -12.36 15.68 27.96
N ALA A 274 -12.50 15.67 26.63
CA ALA A 274 -13.76 15.44 25.95
C ALA A 274 -13.75 14.02 25.38
N MET A 275 -14.55 13.12 25.95
CA MET A 275 -14.79 11.81 25.34
C MET A 275 -16.07 11.93 24.50
N PRO A 276 -15.99 12.08 23.16
CA PRO A 276 -17.18 12.25 22.34
C PRO A 276 -17.96 10.94 22.29
N HIS A 277 -19.29 11.04 22.45
CA HIS A 277 -20.18 9.90 22.22
C HIS A 277 -20.42 9.79 20.71
N VAL A 278 -19.69 8.89 20.05
CA VAL A 278 -19.76 8.72 18.60
C VAL A 278 -20.81 7.68 18.28
N THR A 279 -21.73 7.99 17.36
CA THR A 279 -22.58 6.97 16.74
C THR A 279 -22.25 6.82 15.26
N ILE A 280 -21.96 5.58 14.88
CA ILE A 280 -21.58 5.19 13.52
C ILE A 280 -22.77 4.49 12.87
N THR A 281 -23.11 4.89 11.64
CA THR A 281 -24.18 4.26 10.86
C THR A 281 -23.63 3.81 9.50
N LYS A 282 -23.80 2.52 9.16
CA LYS A 282 -23.24 1.88 7.96
C LYS A 282 -24.35 1.37 7.03
N TYR A 283 -24.26 1.65 5.73
CA TYR A 283 -25.27 1.24 4.74
C TYR A 283 -24.68 0.70 3.44
N GLY A 284 -25.42 -0.20 2.76
CA GLY A 284 -25.04 -0.82 1.49
C GLY A 284 -25.85 -0.35 0.28
N ARG A 285 -25.31 -0.56 -0.94
CA ARG A 285 -25.87 -0.09 -2.24
C ARG A 285 -27.24 -0.67 -2.63
N TYR A 286 -27.71 -1.74 -1.99
CA TYR A 286 -28.96 -2.43 -2.35
C TYR A 286 -29.96 -2.43 -1.19
N VAL A 287 -30.53 -1.27 -0.89
CA VAL A 287 -31.81 -1.21 -0.18
C VAL A 287 -32.88 -1.29 -1.26
N ALA A 288 -33.75 -2.30 -1.18
CA ALA A 288 -34.91 -2.39 -2.07
C ALA A 288 -35.80 -1.16 -1.82
N THR A 289 -35.70 -0.16 -2.70
CA THR A 289 -36.63 0.96 -2.69
C THR A 289 -38.02 0.43 -3.03
N ARG A 290 -39.04 0.82 -2.25
CA ARG A 290 -40.43 0.67 -2.70
C ARG A 290 -40.54 1.34 -4.07
N HIS A 291 -41.17 0.65 -5.02
CA HIS A 291 -41.28 1.10 -6.40
C HIS A 291 -41.72 2.57 -6.52
N GLY A 292 -40.88 3.39 -7.16
CA GLY A 292 -41.27 4.65 -7.80
C GLY A 292 -40.93 5.94 -7.06
N THR A 293 -40.56 5.92 -5.78
CA THR A 293 -40.26 7.14 -5.03
C THR A 293 -38.84 7.13 -4.47
N PRO A 294 -38.02 8.16 -4.72
CA PRO A 294 -36.72 8.31 -4.05
C PRO A 294 -36.91 8.43 -2.53
N PRO A 295 -36.03 7.83 -1.70
CA PRO A 295 -36.07 8.01 -0.26
C PRO A 295 -35.85 9.48 0.10
N THR A 296 -36.53 9.95 1.15
CA THR A 296 -36.32 11.27 1.75
C THR A 296 -35.61 11.14 3.09
N SER A 297 -35.14 12.25 3.66
CA SER A 297 -34.51 12.24 4.99
C SER A 297 -35.42 11.69 6.09
N ASP A 298 -36.74 11.83 5.94
CA ASP A 298 -37.73 11.38 6.93
C ASP A 298 -37.83 9.84 6.98
N ASP A 299 -37.38 9.16 5.93
CA ASP A 299 -37.31 7.69 5.88
C ASP A 299 -36.13 7.13 6.70
N GLU A 300 -35.16 7.96 7.11
CA GLU A 300 -33.96 7.56 7.87
C GLU A 300 -34.22 7.52 9.39
N VAL A 301 -35.23 6.72 9.79
CA VAL A 301 -35.76 6.64 11.16
C VAL A 301 -34.69 6.33 12.21
N GLU A 302 -33.73 5.46 11.90
CA GLU A 302 -32.67 5.07 12.83
C GLU A 302 -31.67 6.21 13.09
N ILE A 303 -31.25 6.92 12.03
CA ILE A 303 -30.37 8.09 12.12
C ILE A 303 -31.05 9.17 12.95
N LEU A 304 -32.31 9.50 12.64
CA LEU A 304 -33.06 10.55 13.33
C LEU A 304 -33.33 10.21 14.82
N ALA A 305 -33.70 8.96 15.12
CA ALA A 305 -33.91 8.51 16.48
C ALA A 305 -32.63 8.59 17.31
N ARG A 306 -31.49 8.24 16.71
CA ARG A 306 -30.20 8.33 17.35
C ARG A 306 -29.73 9.76 17.54
N ILE A 307 -29.94 10.65 16.57
CA ILE A 307 -29.67 12.09 16.70
C ILE A 307 -30.41 12.63 17.92
N LYS A 308 -31.71 12.32 18.03
CA LYS A 308 -32.53 12.75 19.16
C LYS A 308 -32.03 12.20 20.50
N ALA A 309 -31.68 10.91 20.57
CA ALA A 309 -31.16 10.29 21.79
C ALA A 309 -29.81 10.89 22.21
N ASN A 310 -28.93 11.13 21.24
CA ASN A 310 -27.61 11.69 21.48
C ASN A 310 -27.70 13.15 21.95
N LEU A 311 -28.52 13.99 21.29
CA LEU A 311 -28.74 15.38 21.71
C LEU A 311 -29.36 15.50 23.11
N ALA A 312 -30.16 14.51 23.54
CA ALA A 312 -30.79 14.51 24.86
C ALA A 312 -29.84 14.11 26.01
N HIS A 313 -28.76 13.36 25.71
CA HIS A 313 -27.96 12.69 26.75
C HIS A 313 -26.45 12.92 26.63
N ALA A 314 -25.97 13.39 25.49
CA ALA A 314 -24.55 13.56 25.18
C ALA A 314 -24.35 14.83 24.32
N PRO A 315 -24.24 16.02 24.94
CA PRO A 315 -24.17 17.31 24.23
C PRO A 315 -22.93 17.49 23.34
N LEU A 316 -21.94 16.59 23.43
CA LEU A 316 -20.77 16.50 22.56
C LEU A 316 -20.81 15.26 21.63
N ALA A 317 -22.01 14.73 21.36
CA ALA A 317 -22.16 13.58 20.48
C ALA A 317 -21.98 13.97 19.01
N GLY A 318 -21.25 13.14 18.27
CA GLY A 318 -21.01 13.30 16.84
C GLY A 318 -21.57 12.13 16.05
N PHE A 319 -21.92 12.39 14.79
CA PHE A 319 -22.29 11.36 13.83
C PHE A 319 -21.18 11.20 12.81
N VAL A 320 -20.78 9.96 12.57
CA VAL A 320 -19.91 9.59 11.46
C VAL A 320 -20.75 8.77 10.50
N CYS A 321 -20.82 9.22 9.25
CA CYS A 321 -21.46 8.49 8.17
C CYS A 321 -20.41 8.05 7.16
N GLU A 322 -20.31 6.74 6.98
CA GLU A 322 -19.40 6.14 6.02
C GLU A 322 -19.87 6.45 4.60
N GLY A 323 -19.12 7.29 3.90
CA GLY A 323 -19.33 7.57 2.50
C GLY A 323 -18.83 6.44 1.60
N MET A 324 -19.52 6.23 0.48
CA MET A 324 -19.15 5.13 -0.42
C MET A 324 -17.80 5.38 -1.10
N SER A 325 -16.97 4.35 -1.15
CA SER A 325 -15.76 4.32 -1.96
C SER A 325 -16.08 4.56 -3.45
N PRO A 326 -15.26 5.32 -4.20
CA PRO A 326 -13.95 5.88 -3.84
C PRO A 326 -13.96 7.36 -3.41
N PHE A 327 -15.14 8.00 -3.32
CA PHE A 327 -15.24 9.46 -3.16
C PHE A 327 -15.86 9.90 -1.84
N GLY A 328 -16.16 8.98 -0.92
CA GLY A 328 -16.80 9.31 0.36
C GLY A 328 -18.21 9.88 0.18
N THR A 329 -18.88 9.56 -0.93
CA THR A 329 -20.22 10.11 -1.21
C THR A 329 -21.29 9.27 -0.52
N VAL A 330 -22.08 9.93 0.32
CA VAL A 330 -23.30 9.39 0.95
C VAL A 330 -24.50 9.76 0.07
N ASP A 331 -25.58 8.97 0.09
CA ASP A 331 -26.79 9.34 -0.66
C ASP A 331 -27.41 10.66 -0.12
N PRO A 332 -28.15 11.42 -0.97
CA PRO A 332 -28.66 12.72 -0.58
C PRO A 332 -29.64 12.71 0.59
N ALA A 333 -30.42 11.64 0.77
CA ALA A 333 -31.41 11.53 1.84
C ALA A 333 -30.72 11.41 3.21
N ARG A 334 -29.67 10.58 3.28
CA ARG A 334 -28.84 10.45 4.49
C ARG A 334 -28.03 11.70 4.79
N ASN A 335 -27.45 12.35 3.78
CA ASN A 335 -26.78 13.65 3.98
C ASN A 335 -27.74 14.70 4.54
N ALA A 336 -28.98 14.74 4.04
CA ALA A 336 -30.02 15.64 4.55
C ALA A 336 -30.42 15.27 5.99
N ALA A 337 -30.58 13.99 6.32
CA ALA A 337 -30.88 13.53 7.69
C ALA A 337 -29.76 13.90 8.68
N LEU A 338 -28.50 13.76 8.30
CA LEU A 338 -27.35 14.10 9.14
C LEU A 338 -27.16 15.61 9.32
N SER A 339 -27.62 16.43 8.38
CA SER A 339 -27.59 17.89 8.51
C SER A 339 -28.43 18.40 9.68
N VAL A 340 -29.40 17.61 10.14
CA VAL A 340 -30.19 17.89 11.36
C VAL A 340 -29.30 17.92 12.61
N ALA A 341 -28.19 17.17 12.64
CA ALA A 341 -27.26 17.17 13.77
C ALA A 341 -26.35 18.42 13.81
N ILE A 342 -26.27 19.18 12.71
CA ILE A 342 -25.32 20.29 12.53
C ILE A 342 -26.01 21.65 12.70
N SER A 343 -27.32 21.71 12.49
CA SER A 343 -28.10 22.96 12.55
C SER A 343 -28.93 23.01 13.84
N PRO A 344 -28.63 23.92 14.80
CA PRO A 344 -29.50 24.17 15.93
C PRO A 344 -30.70 25.01 15.44
N ALA A 345 -31.62 24.39 14.71
CA ALA A 345 -32.91 25.00 14.45
C ALA A 345 -33.83 24.74 15.65
N CYS A 346 -34.16 25.84 16.33
CA CYS A 346 -35.12 26.08 17.40
C CYS A 346 -36.05 24.93 17.85
N GLN A 347 -36.13 24.77 19.18
CA GLN A 347 -37.35 24.39 19.88
C GLN A 347 -38.55 25.26 19.48
#